data_AF-A0A7S0M8B7-F1
#
_entry.id   AF-A0A7S0M8B7-F1
#
_cell.length_a   1.000
_cell.length_b   1.000
_cell.length_c   1.000
_cell.angle_alpha   90.00
_cell.angle_beta   90.00
_cell.angle_gamma   90.00
#
_symmetry.space_group_name_H-M   'P 1'
#
loop_
_entity.id
_entity.type
_entity.pdbx_description
1 polymer ?
#
loop_
_entity_poly.entity_id
_entity_poly.type
_entity_poly.pdbx_seq_one_letter_code
_entity_poly.pdbx_strand_id
1 'polypeptide(L)'
;VRAAELKEGGAGDAQVAWARIKGTDRAVEKVIRCYDGDASCLADVVRQLIVFDSLGSLADCLAAVAADGAAAILRVKNRYSHDHPSHETAGYRDVLVNLELVGDAAEAAGVAGRGCELQLVLRSFHRLRSASGHRRYVAYRNALAR
;
A
#
# COMPACT_ATOMS: atom_id res chain seq x y z
N VAL A 1 20.48 -6.06 8.97
CA VAL A 1 20.61 -4.63 8.56
C VAL A 1 19.87 -3.79 9.59
N ARG A 2 20.59 -2.88 10.26
CA ARG A 2 20.22 -2.27 11.55
C ARG A 2 18.96 -1.38 11.45
N ALA A 3 18.13 -1.44 12.49
CA ALA A 3 16.96 -0.59 12.67
C ALA A 3 17.41 0.85 12.98
N ALA A 4 16.81 1.83 12.31
CA ALA A 4 16.91 3.24 12.69
C ALA A 4 15.60 3.65 13.38
N GLU A 5 15.74 4.14 14.62
CA GLU A 5 14.68 4.73 15.42
C GLU A 5 14.26 6.08 14.85
N LEU A 6 12.97 6.40 15.01
CA LEU A 6 12.37 7.67 14.62
C LEU A 6 12.94 8.79 15.49
N LYS A 7 13.58 9.80 14.87
CA LYS A 7 13.85 11.09 15.49
C LYS A 7 12.82 12.11 15.02
N GLU A 8 12.22 12.82 15.97
CA GLU A 8 11.43 14.02 15.68
C GLU A 8 12.38 15.15 15.24
N GLY A 9 12.13 15.71 14.06
CA GLY A 9 12.88 16.82 13.48
C GLY A 9 11.93 17.94 13.05
N GLY A 10 12.32 19.19 13.38
CA GLY A 10 11.56 20.41 13.16
C GLY A 10 11.33 20.81 11.69
N ALA A 11 10.58 21.89 11.53
CA ALA A 11 10.08 22.43 10.27
C ALA A 11 11.17 22.62 9.19
N GLY A 12 10.91 22.11 7.98
CA GLY A 12 11.69 22.42 6.78
C GLY A 12 12.36 21.24 6.07
N ASP A 13 11.68 20.10 5.93
CA ASP A 13 11.74 19.17 4.80
C ASP A 13 10.80 18.02 5.16
N ALA A 14 9.85 17.66 4.30
CA ALA A 14 8.95 16.55 4.59
C ALA A 14 9.78 15.25 4.59
N GLN A 15 10.22 14.80 5.76
CA GLN A 15 10.95 13.54 5.89
C GLN A 15 10.04 12.38 5.44
N VAL A 16 10.39 11.77 4.31
CA VAL A 16 9.67 10.62 3.78
C VAL A 16 9.99 9.39 4.64
N ALA A 17 8.96 8.86 5.30
CA ALA A 17 9.05 7.57 5.97
C ALA A 17 8.84 6.43 4.96
N TRP A 18 9.92 5.78 4.56
CA TRP A 18 9.86 4.65 3.63
C TRP A 18 9.41 3.37 4.32
N ALA A 19 8.46 2.66 3.70
CA ALA A 19 8.01 1.37 4.18
C ALA A 19 9.08 0.31 3.97
N ARG A 20 9.12 -0.65 4.90
CA ARG A 20 9.96 -1.85 4.77
C ARG A 20 9.34 -2.81 3.77
N ILE A 21 10.21 -3.51 3.04
CA ILE A 21 9.83 -4.68 2.24
C ILE A 21 9.08 -5.67 3.14
N LYS A 22 8.05 -6.30 2.58
CA LYS A 22 7.26 -7.31 3.30
C LYS A 22 8.17 -8.41 3.83
N GLY A 23 8.06 -8.71 5.13
CA GLY A 23 8.80 -9.83 5.73
C GLY A 23 8.37 -11.18 5.14
N THR A 24 9.32 -12.10 5.03
CA THR A 24 9.14 -13.41 4.38
C THR A 24 7.97 -14.20 4.96
N ASP A 25 7.86 -14.33 6.29
CA ASP A 25 6.78 -15.10 6.92
C ASP A 25 5.40 -14.54 6.56
N ARG A 26 5.28 -13.21 6.51
CA ARG A 26 4.03 -12.52 6.13
C ARG A 26 3.74 -12.64 4.64
N ALA A 27 4.75 -12.78 3.80
CA ALA A 27 4.60 -13.06 2.37
C ALA A 27 4.07 -14.48 2.16
N VAL A 28 4.73 -15.48 2.75
CA VAL A 28 4.32 -16.88 2.68
C VAL A 28 2.90 -17.07 3.20
N GLU A 29 2.58 -16.53 4.39
CA GLU A 29 1.21 -16.62 4.93
C GLU A 29 0.17 -16.05 3.96
N LYS A 30 0.47 -14.92 3.30
CA LYS A 30 -0.47 -14.28 2.38
C LYS A 30 -0.63 -15.10 1.09
N VAL A 31 0.45 -15.67 0.56
CA VAL A 31 0.42 -16.52 -0.63
C VAL A 31 -0.44 -17.75 -0.39
N ILE A 32 -0.18 -18.48 0.70
CA ILE A 32 -0.95 -19.69 1.03
C ILE A 32 -2.42 -19.37 1.30
N ARG A 33 -2.72 -18.30 2.06
CA ARG A 33 -4.10 -18.01 2.50
C ARG A 33 -4.96 -17.28 1.48
N CYS A 34 -4.37 -16.46 0.62
CA CYS A 34 -5.13 -15.56 -0.26
C CYS A 34 -4.99 -15.92 -1.74
N TYR A 35 -3.96 -16.68 -2.11
CA TYR A 35 -3.61 -16.94 -3.50
C TYR A 35 -3.39 -18.44 -3.79
N ASP A 36 -3.85 -19.34 -2.91
CA ASP A 36 -3.77 -20.79 -3.09
C ASP A 36 -2.35 -21.30 -3.44
N GLY A 37 -1.33 -20.69 -2.84
CA GLY A 37 0.07 -21.04 -3.10
C GLY A 37 0.71 -20.34 -4.31
N ASP A 38 -0.06 -19.63 -5.13
CA ASP A 38 0.48 -18.88 -6.27
C ASP A 38 1.14 -17.57 -5.82
N ALA A 39 2.47 -17.59 -5.76
CA ALA A 39 3.27 -16.44 -5.39
C ALA A 39 3.26 -15.31 -6.44
N SER A 40 2.89 -15.60 -7.70
CA SER A 40 2.84 -14.58 -8.76
C SER A 40 1.75 -13.53 -8.50
N CYS A 41 0.74 -13.87 -7.70
CA CYS A 41 -0.33 -12.96 -7.28
C CYS A 41 0.07 -11.98 -6.16
N LEU A 42 1.27 -12.10 -5.57
CA LEU A 42 1.70 -11.28 -4.44
C LEU A 42 2.23 -9.90 -4.88
N ALA A 43 1.33 -8.92 -4.97
CA ALA A 43 1.67 -7.58 -5.46
C ALA A 43 2.19 -6.58 -4.40
N ASP A 44 2.31 -6.97 -3.12
CA ASP A 44 2.66 -6.05 -2.02
C ASP A 44 3.96 -6.40 -1.29
N VAL A 45 4.90 -7.02 -2.00
CA VAL A 45 6.28 -7.23 -1.49
C VAL A 45 6.97 -5.88 -1.33
N VAL A 46 7.00 -5.09 -2.40
CA VAL A 46 7.38 -3.68 -2.40
C VAL A 46 6.09 -2.87 -2.30
N ARG A 47 6.04 -1.98 -1.32
CA ARG A 47 4.82 -1.20 -1.05
C ARG A 47 5.15 0.10 -0.34
N GLN A 48 4.29 1.10 -0.48
CA GLN A 48 4.38 2.37 0.22
C GLN A 48 3.00 2.89 0.62
N LEU A 49 2.97 3.70 1.68
CA LEU A 49 1.77 4.37 2.17
C LEU A 49 2.02 5.88 2.16
N ILE A 50 1.14 6.64 1.50
CA ILE A 50 1.17 8.11 1.53
C ILE A 50 -0.10 8.60 2.24
N VAL A 51 0.09 9.49 3.20
CA VAL A 51 -0.98 10.02 4.05
C VAL A 51 -1.30 11.46 3.64
N PHE A 52 -2.55 11.73 3.30
CA PHE A 52 -3.05 13.02 2.84
C PHE A 52 -4.00 13.66 3.84
N ASP A 53 -4.03 14.98 3.88
CA ASP A 53 -4.99 15.71 4.73
C ASP A 53 -6.33 15.95 4.02
N SER A 54 -6.40 15.84 2.69
CA SER A 54 -7.61 16.05 1.90
C SER A 54 -7.75 15.04 0.75
N LEU A 55 -8.99 14.82 0.29
CA LEU A 55 -9.25 14.04 -0.91
C LEU A 55 -8.70 14.71 -2.18
N GLY A 56 -8.69 16.04 -2.23
CA GLY A 56 -8.12 16.80 -3.35
C GLY A 56 -6.65 16.47 -3.56
N SER A 57 -5.82 16.64 -2.51
CA SER A 57 -4.38 16.30 -2.58
C SER A 57 -4.10 14.83 -2.90
N LEU A 58 -4.96 13.92 -2.43
CA LEU A 58 -4.88 12.51 -2.79
C LEU A 58 -5.16 12.30 -4.29
N ALA A 59 -6.20 12.95 -4.82
CA ALA A 59 -6.58 12.87 -6.23
C ALA A 59 -5.50 13.48 -7.13
N ASP A 60 -4.93 14.63 -6.73
CA ASP A 60 -3.82 15.27 -7.44
C ASP A 60 -2.60 14.35 -7.50
N CYS A 61 -2.26 13.66 -6.40
CA CYS A 61 -1.19 12.68 -6.39
C CYS A 61 -1.47 11.50 -7.33
N LEU A 62 -2.70 10.97 -7.32
CA LEU A 62 -3.07 9.89 -8.24
C LEU A 62 -2.98 10.32 -9.71
N ALA A 63 -3.42 11.54 -10.02
CA ALA A 63 -3.31 12.11 -11.36
C ALA A 63 -1.85 12.31 -11.78
N ALA A 64 -0.99 12.78 -10.87
CA ALA A 64 0.43 12.91 -11.11
C ALA A 64 1.09 11.56 -11.41
N VAL A 65 0.78 10.51 -10.63
CA VAL A 65 1.27 9.15 -10.89
C VAL A 65 0.77 8.62 -12.23
N ALA A 66 -0.49 8.89 -12.59
CA ALA A 66 -1.05 8.44 -13.87
C ALA A 66 -0.46 9.17 -15.08
N ALA A 67 0.03 10.41 -14.91
CA ALA A 67 0.68 11.20 -15.94
C ALA A 67 2.20 10.94 -16.04
N ASP A 68 2.79 10.23 -15.06
CA ASP A 68 4.21 9.95 -15.02
C ASP A 68 4.57 8.80 -15.97
N GLY A 69 5.34 9.09 -17.02
CA GLY A 69 5.79 8.12 -18.00
C GLY A 69 6.73 7.05 -17.44
N ALA A 70 7.23 7.19 -16.21
CA ALA A 70 8.05 6.18 -15.53
C ALA A 70 7.23 5.16 -14.73
N ALA A 71 5.90 5.32 -14.64
CA ALA A 71 5.02 4.44 -13.89
C ALA A 71 3.84 3.95 -14.75
N ALA A 72 3.65 2.63 -14.82
CA ALA A 72 2.46 2.04 -15.43
C ALA A 72 1.50 1.57 -14.34
N ILE A 73 0.28 2.11 -14.32
CA ILE A 73 -0.77 1.69 -13.38
C ILE A 73 -1.38 0.38 -13.88
N LEU A 74 -1.25 -0.68 -13.09
CA LEU A 74 -1.80 -2.00 -13.37
C LEU A 74 -3.22 -2.16 -12.86
N ARG A 75 -3.53 -1.56 -11.69
CA ARG A 75 -4.85 -1.65 -11.07
C ARG A 75 -5.09 -0.53 -10.06
N VAL A 76 -6.31 -0.01 -10.01
CA VAL A 76 -6.76 0.90 -8.96
C VAL A 76 -7.96 0.30 -8.22
N LYS A 77 -7.92 0.32 -6.89
CA LYS A 77 -9.06 -0.01 -6.02
C LYS A 77 -9.43 1.22 -5.20
N ASN A 78 -10.52 1.87 -5.57
CA ASN A 78 -11.05 2.99 -4.81
C ASN A 78 -11.97 2.48 -3.69
N ARG A 79 -11.45 2.41 -2.47
CA ARG A 79 -12.24 1.98 -1.32
C ARG A 79 -13.02 3.12 -0.66
N TYR A 80 -12.80 4.38 -1.07
CA TYR A 80 -13.62 5.52 -0.65
C TYR A 80 -14.96 5.58 -1.38
N SER A 81 -15.14 4.83 -2.47
CA SER A 81 -16.42 4.75 -3.17
C SER A 81 -17.54 4.27 -2.24
N HIS A 82 -18.72 4.86 -2.39
CA HIS A 82 -19.93 4.41 -1.67
C HIS A 82 -20.30 2.96 -2.02
N ASP A 83 -19.96 2.53 -3.23
CA ASP A 83 -20.24 1.16 -3.71
C ASP A 83 -19.22 0.14 -3.18
N HIS A 84 -18.17 0.58 -2.49
CA HIS A 84 -17.20 -0.36 -1.91
C HIS A 84 -17.81 -1.09 -0.70
N PRO A 85 -17.96 -2.43 -0.74
CA PRO A 85 -18.46 -3.21 0.38
C PRO A 85 -17.47 -3.17 1.55
N SER A 86 -17.75 -2.26 2.50
CA SER A 86 -16.84 -1.95 3.61
C SER A 86 -16.44 -3.12 4.50
N HIS A 87 -17.25 -4.19 4.53
CA HIS A 87 -16.99 -5.39 5.31
C HIS A 87 -15.82 -6.23 4.74
N GLU A 88 -15.48 -6.10 3.45
CA GLU A 88 -14.32 -6.77 2.85
C GLU A 88 -12.99 -6.30 3.42
N THR A 89 -12.97 -5.08 3.98
CA THR A 89 -11.78 -4.43 4.52
C THR A 89 -11.90 -4.09 6.00
N ALA A 90 -12.91 -4.65 6.67
CA ALA A 90 -13.25 -4.34 8.06
C ALA A 90 -13.34 -2.83 8.34
N GLY A 91 -13.88 -2.07 7.39
CA GLY A 91 -14.07 -0.63 7.50
C GLY A 91 -12.85 0.22 7.10
N TYR A 92 -11.72 -0.37 6.70
CA TYR A 92 -10.62 0.42 6.15
C TYR A 92 -10.99 1.10 4.83
N ARG A 93 -10.38 2.27 4.60
CA ARG A 93 -10.57 3.10 3.41
C ARG A 93 -9.22 3.63 2.95
N ASP A 94 -8.98 3.53 1.66
CA ASP A 94 -7.81 4.02 0.92
C ASP A 94 -8.11 3.99 -0.59
N VAL A 95 -7.21 4.56 -1.38
CA VAL A 95 -7.04 4.19 -2.78
C VAL A 95 -5.80 3.32 -2.86
N LEU A 96 -5.96 2.08 -3.31
CA LEU A 96 -4.85 1.15 -3.51
C LEU A 96 -4.53 1.08 -5.00
N VAL A 97 -3.29 1.44 -5.34
CA VAL A 97 -2.75 1.44 -6.69
C VAL A 97 -1.71 0.35 -6.78
N ASN A 98 -1.91 -0.62 -7.68
CA ASN A 98 -0.82 -1.50 -8.11
C ASN A 98 -0.21 -0.88 -9.36
N LEU A 99 1.11 -0.71 -9.36
CA LEU A 99 1.86 -0.11 -10.47
C LEU A 99 3.18 -0.84 -10.66
N GLU A 100 3.79 -0.66 -11.82
CA GLU A 100 5.16 -1.07 -12.11
C GLU A 100 5.97 0.13 -12.60
N LEU A 101 7.28 0.07 -12.37
CA LEU A 101 8.20 1.06 -12.94
C LEU A 101 8.58 0.62 -14.34
N VAL A 102 8.57 1.57 -15.28
CA VAL A 102 8.82 1.32 -16.71
C VAL A 102 9.92 2.26 -17.24
N GLY A 103 10.46 1.91 -18.41
CA GLY A 103 11.51 2.65 -19.09
C GLY A 103 12.93 2.24 -18.70
N ASP A 104 13.91 2.84 -19.37
CA ASP A 104 15.33 2.44 -19.34
C ASP A 104 15.91 2.36 -17.93
N ALA A 105 15.52 3.26 -17.04
CA ALA A 105 15.99 3.24 -15.66
C ALA A 105 15.50 2.01 -14.88
N ALA A 106 14.24 1.59 -15.11
CA ALA A 106 13.67 0.39 -14.49
C ALA A 106 14.31 -0.88 -15.07
N GLU A 107 14.61 -0.90 -16.36
CA GLU A 107 15.32 -1.99 -17.03
C GLU A 107 16.76 -2.12 -16.51
N ALA A 108 17.51 -1.03 -16.49
CA ALA A 108 18.89 -0.99 -16.01
C ALA A 108 19.00 -1.43 -14.53
N ALA A 109 17.99 -1.13 -13.71
CA ALA A 109 17.92 -1.56 -12.33
C ALA A 109 17.38 -3.00 -12.14
N GLY A 110 16.93 -3.68 -13.21
CA GLY A 110 16.37 -5.04 -13.15
C GLY A 110 15.02 -5.14 -12.43
N VAL A 111 14.28 -4.03 -12.38
CA VAL A 111 12.98 -3.92 -11.69
C VAL A 111 11.80 -3.70 -12.64
N ALA A 112 12.06 -3.55 -13.95
CA ALA A 112 11.02 -3.53 -14.97
C ALA A 112 10.12 -4.78 -14.87
N GLY A 113 8.81 -4.58 -15.02
CA GLY A 113 7.81 -5.65 -14.91
C GLY A 113 7.53 -6.13 -13.48
N ARG A 114 8.15 -5.53 -12.45
CA ARG A 114 7.88 -5.87 -11.05
C ARG A 114 6.82 -4.93 -10.46
N GLY A 115 5.68 -5.50 -10.09
CA GLY A 115 4.60 -4.77 -9.43
C GLY A 115 4.94 -4.33 -8.00
N CYS A 116 4.50 -3.14 -7.63
CA CYS A 116 4.47 -2.64 -6.28
C CYS A 116 3.08 -2.10 -5.91
N GLU A 117 2.84 -1.92 -4.61
CA GLU A 117 1.57 -1.44 -4.08
C GLU A 117 1.73 -0.05 -3.43
N LEU A 118 1.01 0.93 -3.94
CA LEU A 118 0.91 2.26 -3.34
C LEU A 118 -0.47 2.43 -2.70
N GLN A 119 -0.50 2.68 -1.40
CA GLN A 119 -1.72 3.01 -0.67
C GLN A 119 -1.78 4.52 -0.43
N LEU A 120 -2.86 5.15 -0.88
CA LEU A 120 -3.15 6.56 -0.62
C LEU A 120 -4.27 6.64 0.41
N VAL A 121 -3.99 7.24 1.57
CA VAL A 121 -4.94 7.26 2.69
C VAL A 121 -5.10 8.66 3.24
N LEU A 122 -6.32 9.03 3.60
CA LEU A 122 -6.58 10.25 4.38
C LEU A 122 -6.09 10.08 5.82
N ARG A 123 -5.51 11.13 6.40
CA ARG A 123 -5.01 11.15 7.79
C ARG A 123 -6.07 10.76 8.80
N SER A 124 -7.31 11.21 8.60
CA SER A 124 -8.46 10.83 9.43
C SER A 124 -8.67 9.31 9.47
N PHE A 125 -8.59 8.63 8.33
CA PHE A 125 -8.70 7.18 8.24
C PHE A 125 -7.43 6.44 8.67
N HIS A 126 -6.25 7.01 8.41
CA HIS A 126 -4.98 6.45 8.89
C HIS A 126 -4.96 6.35 10.42
N ARG A 127 -5.45 7.39 11.12
CA ARG A 127 -5.52 7.40 12.59
C ARG A 127 -6.38 6.27 13.16
N LEU A 128 -7.37 5.78 12.41
CA LEU A 128 -8.20 4.63 12.78
C LEU A 128 -7.46 3.29 12.64
N ARG A 129 -6.35 3.25 11.89
CA ARG A 129 -5.45 2.07 11.75
C ARG A 129 -4.56 1.86 12.99
N SER A 130 -5.07 2.13 14.18
CA SER A 130 -4.33 1.89 15.44
C SER A 130 -3.93 0.41 15.57
N ALA A 131 -2.94 0.11 16.42
CA ALA A 131 -2.54 -1.27 16.70
C ALA A 131 -3.74 -2.14 17.19
N SER A 132 -4.69 -1.55 17.92
CA SER A 132 -5.93 -2.22 18.31
C SER A 132 -6.88 -2.43 17.12
N GLY A 133 -6.96 -1.48 16.19
CA GLY A 133 -7.66 -1.65 14.91
C GLY A 133 -7.08 -2.80 14.07
N HIS A 134 -5.76 -2.85 13.93
CA HIS A 134 -5.09 -3.90 13.16
C HIS A 134 -5.30 -5.29 13.77
N ARG A 135 -5.23 -5.43 15.11
CA ARG A 135 -5.55 -6.68 15.80
C ARG A 135 -7.00 -7.14 15.55
N ARG A 136 -7.97 -6.21 15.61
CA ARG A 136 -9.38 -6.51 15.31
C ARG A 136 -9.58 -6.96 13.87
N TYR A 137 -8.93 -6.30 12.91
CA TYR A 137 -8.95 -6.71 11.51
C TYR A 137 -8.40 -8.13 11.33
N VAL A 138 -7.25 -8.46 11.95
CA VAL A 138 -6.67 -9.80 11.86
C VAL A 138 -7.61 -10.84 12.45
N ALA A 139 -8.23 -10.56 13.60
CA ALA A 139 -9.20 -11.47 14.23
C ALA A 139 -10.45 -11.69 13.37
N TYR A 140 -11.07 -10.60 12.86
CA TYR A 140 -12.23 -10.66 11.97
C TYR A 140 -11.92 -11.45 10.70
N ARG A 141 -10.80 -11.14 10.03
CA ARG A 141 -10.37 -11.83 8.81
C ARG A 141 -10.11 -13.32 9.07
N ASN A 142 -9.42 -13.65 10.17
CA ASN A 142 -9.14 -15.06 10.48
C ASN A 142 -10.42 -15.85 10.82
N ALA A 143 -11.46 -15.21 11.34
CA ALA A 143 -12.77 -15.84 11.56
C ALA A 143 -13.53 -16.11 10.25
N LEU A 144 -13.20 -15.41 9.16
CA LEU A 144 -13.81 -15.58 7.83
C LEU A 144 -13.04 -16.55 6.92
N ALA A 145 -11.76 -16.82 7.22
CA ALA A 145 -10.98 -17.81 6.49
C ALA A 145 -11.47 -19.22 6.87
N ARG A 146 -12.14 -19.89 5.92
CA ARG A 146 -12.45 -21.32 6.00
C ARG A 146 -11.26 -22.14 5.51
#